data_AF-A0A849EZG6-F1
#
_entry.id   AF-A0A849EZG6-F1
#
_cell.length_a   1.000
_cell.length_b   1.000
_cell.length_c   1.000
_cell.angle_alpha   90.00
_cell.angle_beta   90.00
_cell.angle_gamma   90.00
#
_symmetry.space_group_name_H-M   'P 1'
#
loop_
_entity.id
_entity.type
_entity.pdbx_description
1 polymer ?
#
loop_
_entity_poly.entity_id
_entity_poly.type
_entity_poly.pdbx_seq_one_letter_code
_entity_poly.pdbx_strand_id
1 'polypeptide(L)'
;MKRIQLFEFEDFSWFPGWLRVCMTNLIVILQKGLGVPELLAGLIADVMKKKKLSHIVDLGSGSGGAMPEVMLSLQDLEGLENVTLTLTDLFPNDAMLKKFNTDANDKISYLETSVDATNIATAPEGLKTMVNCFHHMPPKKARAILESAQRTNQPLLVYEMGDNNIPLLIWLLLLPISLIILIIMVLFMTPFVKPLTWRQVVFTYLIPVIPICYAWDGQASLPRMYTLKDLDYLLGGLGSGNYTWQKGHAVKNNGKKQGIYLLGLPN
;
A
#
# COMPACT_ATOMS: atom_id res chain seq x y z
N MET A 1 12.04 7.03 -17.79
CA MET A 1 10.97 6.78 -16.81
C MET A 1 9.93 7.88 -16.94
N LYS A 2 8.63 7.54 -16.87
CA LYS A 2 7.51 8.48 -16.94
C LYS A 2 7.23 9.15 -15.58
N ARG A 3 7.45 8.44 -14.46
CA ARG A 3 7.14 8.96 -13.12
C ARG A 3 7.86 10.26 -12.79
N ILE A 4 7.21 11.09 -11.99
CA ILE A 4 7.75 12.35 -11.47
C ILE A 4 7.64 12.32 -9.95
N GLN A 5 8.69 12.78 -9.26
CA GLN A 5 8.69 12.86 -7.80
C GLN A 5 8.04 14.17 -7.35
N LEU A 6 6.71 14.16 -7.20
CA LEU A 6 6.00 15.21 -6.48
C LEU A 6 6.11 14.98 -4.97
N PHE A 7 5.83 16.01 -4.18
CA PHE A 7 5.73 15.87 -2.73
C PHE A 7 4.32 15.41 -2.35
N GLU A 8 4.24 14.57 -1.33
CA GLU A 8 3.02 14.38 -0.55
C GLU A 8 3.23 14.97 0.84
N PHE A 9 2.18 15.52 1.44
CA PHE A 9 2.25 16.08 2.78
C PHE A 9 2.73 15.04 3.79
N GLU A 10 2.30 13.79 3.64
CA GLU A 10 2.69 12.72 4.56
C GLU A 10 4.17 12.34 4.50
N ASP A 11 4.88 12.66 3.42
CA ASP A 11 6.33 12.41 3.30
C ASP A 11 7.16 13.31 4.22
N PHE A 12 6.64 14.46 4.66
CA PHE A 12 7.40 15.39 5.49
C PHE A 12 7.52 14.91 6.93
N SER A 13 8.74 14.87 7.47
CA SER A 13 9.00 14.44 8.86
C SER A 13 8.23 15.24 9.92
N TRP A 14 7.92 16.51 9.67
CA TRP A 14 7.15 17.38 10.56
C TRP A 14 5.63 17.19 10.46
N PHE A 15 5.13 16.48 9.44
CA PHE A 15 3.69 16.32 9.24
C PHE A 15 3.08 15.56 10.42
N PRO A 16 1.92 15.97 10.97
CA PRO A 16 1.42 15.37 12.20
C PRO A 16 1.01 13.90 12.04
N GLY A 17 1.50 13.01 12.90
CA GLY A 17 1.16 11.58 12.86
C GLY A 17 -0.34 11.29 12.97
N TRP A 18 -1.07 12.06 13.79
CA TRP A 18 -2.52 11.92 13.89
C TRP A 18 -3.25 12.29 12.59
N LEU A 19 -2.68 13.19 11.78
CA LEU A 19 -3.26 13.60 10.51
C LEU A 19 -3.02 12.52 9.44
N ARG A 20 -1.84 11.89 9.44
CA ARG A 20 -1.59 10.67 8.63
C ARG A 20 -2.61 9.59 8.93
N VAL A 21 -2.85 9.29 10.21
CA VAL A 21 -3.87 8.29 10.63
C VAL A 21 -5.25 8.65 10.06
N CYS A 22 -5.66 9.91 10.14
CA CYS A 22 -6.93 10.38 9.57
C CYS A 22 -7.02 10.19 8.05
N MET A 23 -5.93 10.46 7.33
CA MET A 23 -5.85 10.24 5.88
C MET A 23 -5.88 8.75 5.54
N THR A 24 -5.08 7.91 6.22
CA THR A 24 -5.08 6.45 6.03
C THR A 24 -6.47 5.86 6.27
N ASN A 25 -7.21 6.31 7.28
CA ASN A 25 -8.57 5.85 7.53
C ASN A 25 -9.51 6.10 6.34
N LEU A 26 -9.39 7.25 5.68
CA LEU A 26 -10.17 7.56 4.47
C LEU A 26 -9.73 6.70 3.27
N ILE A 27 -8.42 6.44 3.14
CA ILE A 27 -7.89 5.53 2.12
C ILE A 27 -8.48 4.12 2.29
N VAL A 28 -8.59 3.63 3.52
CA VAL A 28 -9.20 2.33 3.82
C VAL A 28 -10.67 2.29 3.37
N ILE A 29 -11.46 3.34 3.65
CA ILE A 29 -12.85 3.43 3.18
C ILE A 29 -12.93 3.41 1.65
N LEU A 30 -12.08 4.19 0.97
CA LEU A 30 -12.03 4.20 -0.50
C LEU A 30 -11.68 2.82 -1.06
N GLN A 31 -10.64 2.18 -0.53
CA GLN A 31 -10.19 0.86 -0.98
C GLN A 31 -11.25 -0.22 -0.79
N LYS A 32 -11.95 -0.22 0.36
CA LYS A 32 -13.10 -1.10 0.60
C LYS A 32 -14.21 -0.86 -0.42
N GLY A 33 -14.62 0.39 -0.64
CA GLY A 33 -15.65 0.73 -1.63
C GLY A 33 -15.26 0.33 -3.06
N LEU A 34 -13.95 0.30 -3.34
CA LEU A 34 -13.39 -0.18 -4.59
C LEU A 34 -13.09 -1.68 -4.61
N GLY A 35 -13.43 -2.48 -3.59
CA GLY A 35 -13.17 -3.92 -3.58
C GLY A 35 -11.69 -4.30 -3.78
N VAL A 36 -10.78 -3.46 -3.28
CA VAL A 36 -9.33 -3.72 -3.29
C VAL A 36 -8.95 -4.86 -2.34
N PRO A 37 -9.53 -4.97 -1.13
CA PRO A 37 -9.21 -6.08 -0.21
C PRO A 37 -9.40 -7.47 -0.83
N GLU A 38 -10.53 -7.71 -1.50
CA GLU A 38 -10.87 -9.00 -2.10
C GLU A 38 -9.96 -9.34 -3.28
N LEU A 39 -9.65 -8.33 -4.10
CA LEU A 39 -8.72 -8.48 -5.22
C LEU A 39 -7.30 -8.82 -4.73
N LEU A 40 -6.81 -8.13 -3.69
CA LEU A 40 -5.51 -8.41 -3.10
C LEU A 40 -5.48 -9.78 -2.40
N ALA A 41 -6.55 -10.15 -1.71
CA ALA A 41 -6.68 -11.46 -1.09
C ALA A 41 -6.55 -12.59 -2.13
N GLY A 42 -7.16 -12.43 -3.31
CA GLY A 42 -6.97 -13.37 -4.43
C GLY A 42 -5.51 -13.48 -4.89
N LEU A 43 -4.85 -12.34 -5.15
CA LEU A 43 -3.45 -12.31 -5.57
C LEU A 43 -2.51 -12.95 -4.53
N ILE A 44 -2.76 -12.67 -3.25
CA ILE A 44 -1.98 -13.22 -2.13
C ILE A 44 -2.25 -14.71 -1.98
N ALA A 45 -3.51 -15.15 -2.04
CA ALA A 45 -3.89 -16.55 -1.87
C ALA A 45 -3.15 -17.47 -2.85
N ASP A 46 -3.06 -17.06 -4.13
CA ASP A 46 -2.33 -17.81 -5.16
C ASP A 46 -0.87 -18.02 -4.77
N VAL A 47 -0.21 -16.98 -4.27
CA VAL A 47 1.19 -17.03 -3.84
C VAL A 47 1.35 -17.89 -2.59
N MET A 48 0.51 -17.67 -1.58
CA MET A 48 0.54 -18.38 -0.30
C MET A 48 0.36 -19.89 -0.52
N LYS A 49 -0.60 -20.32 -1.34
CA LYS A 49 -0.84 -21.73 -1.65
C LYS A 49 0.30 -22.32 -2.48
N LYS A 50 0.73 -21.64 -3.55
CA LYS A 50 1.80 -22.13 -4.45
C LYS A 50 3.13 -22.30 -3.73
N LYS A 51 3.44 -21.39 -2.80
CA LYS A 51 4.69 -21.40 -2.02
C LYS A 51 4.56 -22.00 -0.61
N LYS A 52 3.37 -22.50 -0.25
CA LYS A 52 3.06 -23.09 1.06
C LYS A 52 3.46 -22.18 2.22
N LEU A 53 3.21 -20.88 2.07
CA LEU A 53 3.51 -19.88 3.08
C LEU A 53 2.33 -19.74 4.05
N SER A 54 2.62 -19.33 5.28
CA SER A 54 1.63 -19.09 6.34
C SER A 54 1.76 -17.70 6.99
N HIS A 55 2.74 -16.90 6.55
CA HIS A 55 3.00 -15.58 7.12
C HIS A 55 3.13 -14.52 6.01
N ILE A 56 2.50 -13.38 6.25
CA ILE A 56 2.58 -12.18 5.41
C ILE A 56 3.27 -11.08 6.21
N VAL A 57 4.20 -10.38 5.59
CA VAL A 57 4.86 -9.21 6.18
C VAL A 57 4.66 -8.01 5.27
N ASP A 58 3.83 -7.07 5.72
CA ASP A 58 3.57 -5.85 4.97
C ASP A 58 4.59 -4.77 5.32
N LEU A 59 5.23 -4.22 4.30
CA LEU A 59 6.32 -3.26 4.40
C LEU A 59 5.79 -1.86 4.10
N GLY A 60 6.01 -0.93 5.03
CA GLY A 60 5.48 0.44 4.92
C GLY A 60 3.97 0.49 5.14
N SER A 61 3.48 -0.27 6.12
CA SER A 61 2.06 -0.38 6.45
C SER A 61 1.47 0.90 7.04
N GLY A 62 2.29 1.83 7.52
CA GLY A 62 1.86 3.06 8.17
C GLY A 62 0.92 2.76 9.34
N SER A 63 -0.34 3.18 9.19
CA SER A 63 -1.41 2.98 10.18
C SER A 63 -2.27 1.72 9.92
N GLY A 64 -1.73 0.74 9.17
CA GLY A 64 -2.35 -0.55 8.83
C GLY A 64 -2.84 -0.63 7.39
N GLY A 65 -3.34 0.46 6.81
CA GLY A 65 -3.74 0.50 5.40
C GLY A 65 -4.78 -0.59 5.02
N ALA A 66 -4.66 -1.14 3.81
CA ALA A 66 -5.59 -2.14 3.28
C ALA A 66 -5.45 -3.53 3.94
N MET A 67 -4.26 -3.86 4.42
CA MET A 67 -3.87 -5.24 4.72
C MET A 67 -4.67 -5.91 5.84
N PRO A 68 -5.10 -5.22 6.92
CA PRO A 68 -6.01 -5.82 7.89
C PRO A 68 -7.33 -6.31 7.27
N GLU A 69 -7.85 -5.62 6.25
CA GLU A 69 -9.09 -6.02 5.57
C GLU A 69 -8.84 -7.12 4.56
N VAL A 70 -7.71 -7.06 3.86
CA VAL A 70 -7.22 -8.17 3.02
C VAL A 70 -7.12 -9.45 3.86
N MET A 71 -6.64 -9.34 5.10
CA MET A 71 -6.50 -10.47 6.01
C MET A 71 -7.84 -11.14 6.32
N LEU A 72 -8.89 -10.35 6.55
CA LEU A 72 -10.24 -10.88 6.77
C LEU A 72 -10.71 -11.66 5.54
N SER A 73 -10.60 -11.06 4.34
CA SER A 73 -10.96 -11.74 3.09
C SER A 73 -10.13 -12.99 2.81
N LEU A 74 -8.86 -13.01 3.23
CA LEU A 74 -7.96 -14.14 3.01
C LEU A 74 -8.30 -15.33 3.92
N GLN A 75 -8.66 -15.06 5.18
CA GLN A 75 -9.00 -16.09 6.17
C GLN A 75 -10.31 -16.81 5.86
N ASP A 76 -11.19 -16.19 5.06
CA ASP A 76 -12.42 -16.82 4.56
C ASP A 76 -12.15 -17.85 3.43
N LEU A 77 -10.92 -17.92 2.92
CA LEU A 77 -10.54 -18.87 1.86
C LEU A 77 -10.01 -20.18 2.45
N GLU A 78 -10.51 -21.30 1.91
CA GLU A 78 -10.11 -22.65 2.33
C GLU A 78 -8.58 -22.84 2.24
N GLY A 79 -8.00 -23.31 3.35
CA GLY A 79 -6.58 -23.61 3.52
C GLY A 79 -5.71 -22.39 3.88
N LEU A 80 -6.31 -21.22 4.11
CA LEU A 80 -5.62 -19.98 4.52
C LEU A 80 -6.14 -19.42 5.85
N GLU A 81 -6.92 -20.19 6.60
CA GLU A 81 -7.54 -19.79 7.85
C GLU A 81 -6.49 -19.40 8.90
N ASN A 82 -5.33 -20.06 8.88
CA ASN A 82 -4.24 -19.88 9.85
C ASN A 82 -3.11 -18.96 9.35
N VAL A 83 -3.31 -18.25 8.25
CA VAL A 83 -2.34 -17.22 7.85
C VAL A 83 -2.24 -16.18 8.97
N THR A 84 -1.05 -15.61 9.11
CA THR A 84 -0.77 -14.49 10.02
C THR A 84 -0.19 -13.31 9.24
N LEU A 85 -0.39 -12.09 9.76
CA LEU A 85 0.06 -10.84 9.16
C LEU A 85 0.88 -10.05 10.18
N THR A 86 2.07 -9.64 9.80
CA THR A 86 2.85 -8.64 10.53
C THR A 86 2.97 -7.37 9.71
N LEU A 87 2.47 -6.28 10.27
CA LEU A 87 2.59 -4.93 9.73
C LEU A 87 3.93 -4.33 10.17
N THR A 88 4.65 -3.68 9.25
CA THR A 88 5.95 -3.08 9.54
C THR A 88 6.06 -1.69 8.92
N ASP A 89 6.90 -0.85 9.51
CA ASP A 89 7.17 0.48 8.99
C ASP A 89 8.61 0.90 9.26
N LEU A 90 9.10 1.88 8.50
CA LEU A 90 10.39 2.52 8.78
C LEU A 90 10.30 3.36 10.06
N PHE A 91 9.12 3.92 10.35
CA PHE A 91 8.84 4.69 11.57
C PHE A 91 7.66 4.07 12.33
N PRO A 92 7.91 3.01 13.13
CA PRO A 92 6.88 2.33 13.92
C PRO A 92 6.04 3.31 14.75
N ASN A 93 4.75 3.02 14.85
CA ASN A 93 3.77 3.89 15.50
C ASN A 93 3.22 3.24 16.78
N ASP A 94 3.45 3.88 17.94
CA ASP A 94 2.95 3.45 19.26
C ASP A 94 1.44 3.19 19.28
N ALA A 95 0.66 3.98 18.55
CA ALA A 95 -0.77 3.80 18.49
C ALA A 95 -1.14 2.51 17.73
N MET A 96 -0.33 2.11 16.74
CA MET A 96 -0.54 0.87 16.00
C MET A 96 -0.08 -0.35 16.80
N LEU A 97 1.03 -0.23 17.54
CA LEU A 97 1.45 -1.26 18.50
C LEU A 97 0.34 -1.54 19.51
N LYS A 98 -0.23 -0.50 20.11
CA LYS A 98 -1.37 -0.63 21.04
C LYS A 98 -2.65 -1.14 20.38
N LYS A 99 -2.80 -1.00 19.06
CA LYS A 99 -3.99 -1.44 18.32
C LYS A 99 -3.91 -2.91 17.91
N PHE A 100 -2.75 -3.37 17.47
CA PHE A 100 -2.58 -4.68 16.87
C PHE A 100 -1.86 -5.69 17.77
N ASN A 101 -1.23 -5.27 18.87
CA ASN A 101 -0.53 -6.18 19.78
C ASN A 101 -1.29 -6.32 21.12
N THR A 102 -2.62 -6.24 21.11
CA THR A 102 -3.45 -6.33 22.32
C THR A 102 -3.64 -7.77 22.80
N ASP A 103 -3.82 -8.71 21.90
CA ASP A 103 -3.99 -10.14 22.20
C ASP A 103 -2.90 -10.94 21.49
N ALA A 104 -2.21 -11.82 22.22
CA ALA A 104 -1.19 -12.68 21.65
C ALA A 104 -1.76 -13.73 20.68
N ASN A 105 -3.08 -13.95 20.71
CA ASN A 105 -3.78 -14.85 19.79
C ASN A 105 -4.27 -14.15 18.51
N ASP A 106 -4.08 -12.83 18.40
CA ASP A 106 -4.44 -12.10 17.19
C ASP A 106 -3.56 -12.55 16.02
N LYS A 107 -4.19 -12.78 14.86
CA LYS A 107 -3.50 -13.16 13.62
C LYS A 107 -2.87 -11.97 12.91
N ILE A 108 -3.01 -10.76 13.47
CA ILE A 108 -2.42 -9.53 12.96
C ILE A 108 -1.58 -8.94 14.09
N SER A 109 -0.33 -8.62 13.80
CA SER A 109 0.58 -7.92 14.72
C SER A 109 1.23 -6.74 14.02
N TYR A 110 1.80 -5.83 14.81
CA TYR A 110 2.60 -4.70 14.33
C TYR A 110 4.00 -4.77 14.95
N LEU A 111 5.03 -4.66 14.12
CA LEU A 111 6.41 -4.78 14.56
C LEU A 111 6.89 -3.47 15.20
N GLU A 112 7.44 -3.56 16.42
CA GLU A 112 7.95 -2.40 17.17
C GLU A 112 9.28 -1.88 16.60
N THR A 113 10.08 -2.75 15.99
CA THR A 113 11.36 -2.39 15.41
C THR A 113 11.19 -1.81 14.00
N SER A 114 11.99 -0.78 13.72
CA SER A 114 12.04 -0.15 12.40
C SER A 114 12.49 -1.14 11.33
N VAL A 115 11.81 -1.15 10.19
CA VAL A 115 12.13 -1.99 9.04
C VAL A 115 12.42 -1.11 7.83
N ASP A 116 13.66 -1.16 7.34
CA ASP A 116 14.03 -0.57 6.06
C ASP A 116 13.73 -1.54 4.92
N ALA A 117 12.69 -1.23 4.12
CA ALA A 117 12.29 -2.05 2.98
C ALA A 117 13.42 -2.25 1.93
N THR A 118 14.41 -1.35 1.86
CA THR A 118 15.56 -1.50 0.96
C THR A 118 16.52 -2.62 1.41
N ASN A 119 16.38 -3.11 2.63
CA ASN A 119 17.07 -4.28 3.16
C ASN A 119 16.07 -5.32 3.67
N ILE A 120 15.31 -5.92 2.74
CA ILE A 120 14.15 -6.77 3.03
C ILE A 120 14.43 -7.98 3.95
N ALA A 121 15.70 -8.40 4.07
CA ALA A 121 16.13 -9.48 4.96
C ALA A 121 16.04 -9.13 6.44
N THR A 122 15.94 -7.86 6.81
CA THR A 122 15.73 -7.46 8.22
C THR A 122 14.30 -7.65 8.67
N ALA A 123 13.36 -7.87 7.74
CA ALA A 123 11.96 -8.13 8.04
C ALA A 123 11.72 -9.63 8.26
N PRO A 124 10.77 -10.05 9.13
CA PRO A 124 10.47 -11.46 9.44
C PRO A 124 10.16 -12.32 8.20
N GLU A 125 10.54 -13.60 8.17
CA GLU A 125 10.29 -14.46 6.99
C GLU A 125 8.80 -14.55 6.61
N GLY A 126 8.49 -14.55 5.31
CA GLY A 126 7.12 -14.64 4.82
C GLY A 126 6.94 -13.98 3.46
N LEU A 127 5.70 -13.94 2.96
CA LEU A 127 5.37 -13.14 1.79
C LEU A 127 5.49 -11.66 2.13
N LYS A 128 6.46 -10.97 1.51
CA LYS A 128 6.61 -9.53 1.66
C LYS A 128 5.56 -8.84 0.82
N THR A 129 4.81 -7.90 1.39
CA THR A 129 3.87 -7.07 0.63
C THR A 129 4.26 -5.60 0.73
N MET A 130 3.95 -4.83 -0.31
CA MET A 130 4.00 -3.37 -0.31
C MET A 130 2.74 -2.87 -1.00
N VAL A 131 1.79 -2.35 -0.22
CA VAL A 131 0.46 -1.99 -0.72
C VAL A 131 0.28 -0.46 -0.68
N ASN A 132 0.25 0.16 -1.86
CA ASN A 132 0.10 1.62 -2.04
C ASN A 132 1.19 2.46 -1.36
N CYS A 133 2.41 1.94 -1.25
CA CYS A 133 3.54 2.66 -0.65
C CYS A 133 4.80 2.67 -1.53
N PHE A 134 4.83 1.90 -2.62
CA PHE A 134 6.01 1.77 -3.48
C PHE A 134 6.25 3.03 -4.32
N HIS A 135 5.20 3.75 -4.70
CA HIS A 135 5.31 5.03 -5.40
C HIS A 135 6.02 6.13 -4.58
N HIS A 136 6.11 5.97 -3.25
CA HIS A 136 6.92 6.87 -2.42
C HIS A 136 8.41 6.71 -2.68
N MET A 137 8.85 5.51 -3.07
CA MET A 137 10.25 5.17 -3.26
C MET A 137 10.78 5.79 -4.55
N PRO A 138 11.80 6.68 -4.49
CA PRO A 138 12.50 7.14 -5.69
C PRO A 138 13.19 5.97 -6.41
N PRO A 139 13.54 6.10 -7.71
CA PRO A 139 13.92 4.95 -8.53
C PRO A 139 15.10 4.14 -7.98
N LYS A 140 16.08 4.83 -7.36
CA LYS A 140 17.22 4.18 -6.71
C LYS A 140 16.79 3.31 -5.52
N LYS A 141 15.88 3.81 -4.66
CA LYS A 141 15.36 3.05 -3.52
C LYS A 141 14.43 1.92 -3.98
N ALA A 142 13.53 2.22 -4.92
CA ALA A 142 12.63 1.23 -5.52
C ALA A 142 13.43 0.05 -6.09
N ARG A 143 14.48 0.33 -6.88
CA ARG A 143 15.37 -0.71 -7.41
C ARG A 143 16.10 -1.48 -6.30
N ALA A 144 16.60 -0.81 -5.26
CA ALA A 144 17.26 -1.46 -4.15
C ALA A 144 16.34 -2.46 -3.41
N ILE A 145 15.05 -2.15 -3.26
CA ILE A 145 14.05 -3.08 -2.70
C ILE A 145 13.96 -4.34 -3.57
N LEU A 146 13.81 -4.19 -4.89
CA LEU A 146 13.71 -5.31 -5.83
C LEU A 146 15.00 -6.16 -5.84
N GLU A 147 16.16 -5.51 -5.88
CA GLU A 147 17.46 -6.18 -5.79
C GLU A 147 17.62 -6.93 -4.48
N SER A 148 17.18 -6.33 -3.36
CA SER A 148 17.21 -7.00 -2.06
C SER A 148 16.35 -8.25 -2.06
N ALA A 149 15.10 -8.18 -2.53
CA ALA A 149 14.19 -9.32 -2.60
C ALA A 149 14.77 -10.49 -3.40
N GLN A 150 15.33 -10.21 -4.58
CA GLN A 150 15.98 -11.23 -5.40
C GLN A 150 17.23 -11.79 -4.74
N ARG A 151 18.13 -10.93 -4.25
CA ARG A 151 19.40 -11.34 -3.63
C ARG A 151 19.19 -12.21 -2.40
N THR A 152 18.12 -11.97 -1.64
CA THR A 152 17.80 -12.70 -0.41
C THR A 152 16.75 -13.80 -0.63
N ASN A 153 16.36 -14.07 -1.88
CA ASN A 153 15.33 -15.04 -2.26
C ASN A 153 14.01 -14.89 -1.49
N GLN A 154 13.62 -13.66 -1.17
CA GLN A 154 12.36 -13.38 -0.45
C GLN A 154 11.23 -13.13 -1.46
N PRO A 155 10.06 -13.77 -1.30
CA PRO A 155 8.90 -13.48 -2.13
C PRO A 155 8.38 -12.06 -1.84
N LEU A 156 8.12 -11.27 -2.88
CA LEU A 156 7.68 -9.88 -2.77
C LEU A 156 6.49 -9.61 -3.70
N LEU A 157 5.39 -9.09 -3.16
CA LEU A 157 4.24 -8.59 -3.89
C LEU A 157 4.08 -7.08 -3.65
N VAL A 158 4.32 -6.28 -4.69
CA VAL A 158 4.02 -4.85 -4.71
C VAL A 158 2.68 -4.65 -5.41
N TYR A 159 1.81 -3.83 -4.82
CA TYR A 159 0.55 -3.43 -5.42
C TYR A 159 0.34 -1.92 -5.31
N GLU A 160 -0.11 -1.31 -6.41
CA GLU A 160 -0.44 0.11 -6.48
C GLU A 160 -1.84 0.30 -7.08
N MET A 161 -2.72 0.95 -6.32
CA MET A 161 -4.09 1.28 -6.69
C MET A 161 -4.10 2.49 -7.60
N GLY A 162 -3.88 2.25 -8.89
CA GLY A 162 -3.88 3.28 -9.90
C GLY A 162 -2.92 2.96 -11.02
N ASP A 163 -2.83 3.85 -11.99
CA ASP A 163 -1.83 3.77 -13.03
C ASP A 163 -1.47 5.17 -13.52
N ASN A 164 -0.18 5.41 -13.72
CA ASN A 164 0.33 6.63 -14.30
C ASN A 164 0.17 6.61 -15.82
N ASN A 165 -1.09 6.62 -16.29
CA ASN A 165 -1.42 6.60 -17.72
C ASN A 165 -1.79 7.97 -18.30
N ILE A 166 -2.19 8.91 -17.45
CA ILE A 166 -2.57 10.26 -17.87
C ILE A 166 -1.31 11.04 -18.26
N PRO A 167 -1.26 11.74 -19.42
CA PRO A 167 -0.18 12.67 -19.73
C PRO A 167 -0.12 13.82 -18.72
N LEU A 168 1.09 14.26 -18.35
CA LEU A 168 1.28 15.28 -17.30
C LEU A 168 0.49 16.57 -17.56
N LEU A 169 0.46 17.05 -18.80
CA LEU A 169 -0.27 18.26 -19.17
C LEU A 169 -1.79 18.11 -18.95
N ILE A 170 -2.34 16.93 -19.25
CA ILE A 170 -3.75 16.64 -19.03
C ILE A 170 -4.04 16.52 -17.53
N TRP A 171 -3.16 15.87 -16.78
CA TRP A 171 -3.25 15.81 -15.32
C TRP A 171 -3.26 17.22 -14.71
N LEU A 172 -2.35 18.10 -15.14
CA LEU A 172 -2.27 19.49 -14.67
C LEU A 172 -3.54 20.30 -15.01
N LEU A 173 -4.08 20.12 -16.22
CA LEU A 173 -5.31 20.79 -16.65
C LEU A 173 -6.53 20.36 -15.81
N LEU A 174 -6.62 19.07 -15.49
CA LEU A 174 -7.72 18.50 -14.69
C LEU A 174 -7.53 18.66 -13.19
N LEU A 175 -6.34 19.08 -12.74
CA LEU A 175 -5.97 19.15 -11.33
C LEU A 175 -6.99 19.94 -10.49
N PRO A 176 -7.42 21.17 -10.86
CA PRO A 176 -8.38 21.92 -10.05
C PRO A 176 -9.72 21.19 -9.84
N ILE A 177 -10.23 20.54 -10.89
CA ILE A 177 -11.48 19.77 -10.84
C ILE A 177 -11.29 18.53 -9.96
N SER A 178 -10.19 17.80 -10.16
CA SER A 178 -9.90 16.57 -9.42
C SER A 178 -9.74 16.81 -7.91
N LEU A 179 -9.13 17.94 -7.51
CA LEU A 179 -8.98 18.32 -6.11
C LEU A 179 -10.35 18.57 -5.47
N ILE A 180 -11.24 19.28 -6.16
CA ILE A 180 -12.61 19.53 -5.68
C ILE A 180 -13.38 18.20 -5.51
N ILE A 181 -13.29 17.30 -6.49
CA ILE A 181 -13.93 15.98 -6.42
C ILE A 181 -13.43 15.20 -5.19
N LEU A 182 -12.11 15.16 -4.96
CA LEU A 182 -11.54 14.46 -3.82
C LEU A 182 -11.93 15.10 -2.49
N ILE A 183 -11.96 16.44 -2.40
CA ILE A 183 -12.46 17.15 -1.21
C ILE A 183 -13.89 16.74 -0.90
N ILE A 184 -14.79 16.78 -1.89
CA ILE A 184 -16.19 16.37 -1.73
C ILE A 184 -16.27 14.91 -1.29
N MET A 185 -15.49 14.03 -1.92
CA MET A 185 -15.42 12.62 -1.56
C MET A 185 -15.03 12.42 -0.09
N VAL A 186 -14.04 13.17 0.42
CA VAL A 186 -13.66 13.12 1.85
C VAL A 186 -14.83 13.50 2.76
N LEU A 187 -15.60 14.54 2.42
CA LEU A 187 -16.75 14.96 3.21
C LEU A 187 -17.80 13.84 3.36
N PHE A 188 -18.01 13.05 2.29
CA PHE A 188 -18.95 11.93 2.28
C PHE A 188 -18.38 10.64 2.89
N MET A 189 -17.08 10.38 2.76
CA MET A 189 -16.47 9.17 3.34
C MET A 189 -16.27 9.27 4.85
N THR A 190 -16.05 10.49 5.37
CA THR A 190 -15.70 10.71 6.78
C THR A 190 -16.67 10.07 7.79
N PRO A 191 -18.01 10.14 7.62
CA PRO A 191 -18.95 9.50 8.55
C PRO A 191 -18.82 7.98 8.64
N PHE A 192 -18.20 7.33 7.65
CA PHE A 192 -18.00 5.88 7.59
C PHE A 192 -16.67 5.42 8.20
N VAL A 193 -15.79 6.36 8.58
CA VAL A 193 -14.52 6.04 9.25
C VAL A 193 -14.78 5.42 10.63
N LYS A 194 -14.07 4.34 10.95
CA LYS A 194 -14.18 3.63 12.23
C LYS A 194 -12.81 3.41 12.88
N PRO A 195 -12.57 3.89 14.12
CA PRO A 195 -13.44 4.76 14.92
C PRO A 195 -13.46 6.21 14.37
N LEU A 196 -14.62 6.86 14.41
CA LEU A 196 -14.76 8.27 14.03
C LEU A 196 -14.29 9.18 15.17
N THR A 197 -13.03 9.62 15.10
CA THR A 197 -12.45 10.47 16.15
C THR A 197 -12.92 11.93 16.03
N TRP A 198 -12.94 12.66 17.14
CA TRP A 198 -13.26 14.10 17.12
C TRP A 198 -12.32 14.90 16.21
N ARG A 199 -11.03 14.49 16.13
CA ARG A 199 -10.04 15.10 15.22
C ARG A 199 -10.46 14.91 13.77
N GLN A 200 -10.89 13.70 13.39
CA GLN A 200 -11.40 13.43 12.05
C GLN A 200 -12.55 14.39 11.71
N VAL A 201 -13.52 14.56 12.60
CA VAL A 201 -14.71 15.39 12.36
C VAL A 201 -14.34 16.88 12.25
N VAL A 202 -13.63 17.42 13.24
CA VAL A 202 -13.28 18.85 13.30
C VAL A 202 -12.41 19.25 12.11
N PHE A 203 -11.37 18.47 11.80
CA PHE A 203 -10.43 18.78 10.73
C PHE A 203 -10.92 18.36 9.33
N THR A 204 -12.12 17.76 9.25
CA THR A 204 -12.82 17.53 7.98
C THR A 204 -13.81 18.66 7.68
N TYR A 205 -14.68 19.00 8.64
CA TYR A 205 -15.82 19.87 8.38
C TYR A 205 -15.62 21.32 8.81
N LEU A 206 -14.93 21.58 9.92
CA LEU A 206 -14.79 22.94 10.46
C LEU A 206 -13.51 23.63 9.96
N ILE A 207 -12.39 22.90 9.99
CA ILE A 207 -11.09 23.38 9.50
C ILE A 207 -10.60 22.32 8.51
N PRO A 208 -10.88 22.42 7.20
CA PRO A 208 -10.78 21.31 6.24
C PRO A 208 -9.34 20.94 5.82
N VAL A 209 -8.45 20.79 6.80
CA VAL A 209 -7.06 20.35 6.60
C VAL A 209 -7.02 18.93 6.05
N ILE A 210 -7.85 18.02 6.58
CA ILE A 210 -7.90 16.62 6.10
C ILE A 210 -8.30 16.57 4.62
N PRO A 211 -9.42 17.18 4.17
CA PRO A 211 -9.79 17.22 2.75
C PRO A 211 -8.71 17.78 1.84
N ILE A 212 -8.03 18.86 2.24
CA ILE A 212 -7.00 19.51 1.43
C ILE A 212 -5.77 18.60 1.27
N CYS A 213 -5.24 18.09 2.39
CA CYS A 213 -4.07 17.22 2.36
C CYS A 213 -4.37 15.90 1.63
N TYR A 214 -5.52 15.28 1.91
CA TYR A 214 -5.95 14.05 1.23
C TYR A 214 -6.11 14.26 -0.28
N ALA A 215 -6.73 15.36 -0.70
CA ALA A 215 -6.94 15.63 -2.12
C ALA A 215 -5.62 15.88 -2.86
N TRP A 216 -4.70 16.64 -2.26
CA TRP A 216 -3.37 16.85 -2.83
C TRP A 216 -2.61 15.53 -2.91
N ASP A 217 -2.51 14.79 -1.80
CA ASP A 217 -1.70 13.57 -1.76
C ASP A 217 -2.24 12.55 -2.76
N GLY A 218 -3.56 12.33 -2.79
CA GLY A 218 -4.20 11.44 -3.76
C GLY A 218 -3.96 11.82 -5.23
N GLN A 219 -3.83 13.12 -5.56
CA GLN A 219 -3.45 13.55 -6.92
C GLN A 219 -1.95 13.46 -7.17
N ALA A 220 -1.12 13.78 -6.18
CA ALA A 220 0.33 13.74 -6.27
C ALA A 220 0.87 12.30 -6.38
N SER A 221 0.17 11.31 -5.84
CA SER A 221 0.52 9.88 -5.99
C SER A 221 0.44 9.41 -7.44
N LEU A 222 -0.51 9.92 -8.25
CA LEU A 222 -0.72 9.45 -9.63
C LEU A 222 0.53 9.63 -10.53
N PRO A 223 1.17 10.81 -10.61
CA PRO A 223 2.44 10.95 -11.35
C PRO A 223 3.62 10.19 -10.74
N ARG A 224 3.56 9.82 -9.45
CA ARG A 224 4.63 9.09 -8.74
C ARG A 224 4.58 7.59 -8.98
N MET A 225 3.41 7.03 -9.31
CA MET A 225 3.24 5.61 -9.59
C MET A 225 4.10 5.17 -10.79
N TYR A 226 4.70 3.99 -10.65
CA TYR A 226 5.48 3.36 -11.70
C TYR A 226 4.55 2.70 -12.73
N THR A 227 4.68 3.09 -13.99
CA THR A 227 4.00 2.37 -15.08
C THR A 227 4.62 1.00 -15.29
N LEU A 228 3.93 0.10 -16.01
CA LEU A 228 4.53 -1.18 -16.42
C LEU A 228 5.86 -1.02 -17.16
N LYS A 229 6.02 0.04 -17.97
CA LYS A 229 7.28 0.36 -18.65
C LYS A 229 8.36 0.87 -17.71
N ASP A 230 7.99 1.62 -16.67
CA ASP A 230 8.95 2.02 -15.64
C ASP A 230 9.42 0.80 -14.83
N LEU A 231 8.52 -0.15 -14.56
CA LEU A 231 8.89 -1.41 -13.93
C LEU A 231 9.84 -2.24 -14.82
N ASP A 232 9.68 -2.26 -16.15
CA ASP A 232 10.68 -2.88 -17.05
C ASP A 232 12.07 -2.28 -16.84
N TYR A 233 12.15 -0.95 -16.73
CA TYR A 233 13.40 -0.26 -16.47
C TYR A 233 13.99 -0.63 -15.10
N LEU A 234 13.16 -0.65 -14.05
CA LEU A 234 13.61 -1.04 -12.70
C LEU A 234 14.12 -2.48 -12.67
N LEU A 235 13.44 -3.39 -13.38
CA LEU A 235 13.79 -4.81 -13.49
C LEU A 235 14.93 -5.09 -14.47
N GLY A 236 15.45 -4.09 -15.19
CA GLY A 236 16.55 -4.29 -16.14
C GLY A 236 17.77 -4.93 -15.46
N GLY A 237 18.12 -6.16 -15.89
CA GLY A 237 19.20 -6.96 -15.29
C GLY A 237 18.77 -7.83 -14.08
N LEU A 238 17.49 -7.83 -13.71
CA LEU A 238 16.90 -8.72 -12.70
C LEU A 238 16.11 -9.86 -13.38
N GLY A 239 15.78 -10.92 -12.65
CA GLY A 239 15.02 -12.07 -13.16
C GLY A 239 15.84 -13.21 -13.76
N SER A 240 17.10 -13.37 -13.33
CA SER A 240 17.97 -14.48 -13.73
C SER A 240 18.20 -15.48 -12.59
N GLY A 241 18.35 -16.75 -12.93
CA GLY A 241 18.69 -17.80 -11.95
C GLY A 241 17.46 -18.36 -11.24
N ASN A 242 17.47 -18.34 -9.90
CA ASN A 242 16.43 -18.92 -9.05
C ASN A 242 15.32 -17.93 -8.65
N TYR A 243 15.10 -16.85 -9.41
CA TYR A 243 14.11 -15.84 -9.07
C TYR A 243 13.41 -15.29 -10.30
N THR A 244 12.08 -15.23 -10.26
CA THR A 244 11.23 -14.80 -11.38
C THR A 244 10.42 -13.58 -11.00
N TRP A 245 10.34 -12.61 -11.91
CA TRP A 245 9.48 -11.42 -11.80
C TRP A 245 8.30 -11.51 -12.75
N GLN A 246 7.12 -11.17 -12.24
CA GLN A 246 5.87 -11.07 -12.97
C GLN A 246 5.24 -9.72 -12.68
N LYS A 247 4.73 -9.02 -13.71
CA LYS A 247 4.01 -7.76 -13.53
C LYS A 247 2.80 -7.70 -14.43
N GLY A 248 1.78 -6.96 -14.00
CA GLY A 248 0.57 -6.80 -14.79
C GLY A 248 -0.43 -5.87 -14.13
N HIS A 249 -1.61 -5.78 -14.74
CA HIS A 249 -2.74 -5.16 -14.08
C HIS A 249 -3.39 -6.15 -13.14
N ALA A 250 -3.73 -5.69 -11.94
CA ALA A 250 -4.62 -6.46 -11.09
C ALA A 250 -6.05 -6.31 -11.59
N VAL A 251 -6.80 -7.41 -11.64
CA VAL A 251 -8.12 -7.47 -12.26
C VAL A 251 -9.09 -8.03 -11.24
N LYS A 252 -10.24 -7.37 -11.09
CA LYS A 252 -11.34 -7.85 -10.25
C LYS A 252 -12.04 -9.04 -10.91
N ASN A 253 -12.86 -9.76 -10.14
CA ASN A 253 -13.69 -10.86 -10.66
C ASN A 253 -14.60 -10.47 -11.84
N ASN A 254 -14.98 -9.19 -11.94
CA ASN A 254 -15.77 -8.66 -13.05
C ASN A 254 -14.95 -8.20 -14.28
N GLY A 255 -13.64 -8.50 -14.32
CA GLY A 255 -12.76 -8.14 -15.43
C GLY A 255 -12.26 -6.68 -15.42
N LYS A 256 -12.72 -5.83 -14.51
CA LYS A 256 -12.25 -4.44 -14.42
C LYS A 256 -10.85 -4.39 -13.81
N LYS A 257 -9.93 -3.69 -14.50
CA LYS A 257 -8.59 -3.38 -13.98
C LYS A 257 -8.71 -2.47 -12.75
N GLN A 258 -7.94 -2.78 -11.72
CA GLN A 258 -7.88 -2.03 -10.47
C GLN A 258 -6.43 -2.04 -9.97
N GLY A 259 -5.59 -1.24 -10.61
CA GLY A 259 -4.18 -1.08 -10.24
C GLY A 259 -3.19 -1.96 -11.00
N ILE A 260 -1.93 -1.87 -10.59
CA ILE A 260 -0.80 -2.65 -11.09
C ILE A 260 -0.24 -3.48 -9.94
N TYR A 261 0.21 -4.70 -10.26
CA TYR A 261 1.03 -5.49 -9.35
C TYR A 261 2.39 -5.82 -9.97
N LEU A 262 3.37 -6.02 -9.09
CA LEU A 262 4.68 -6.59 -9.37
C LEU A 262 4.94 -7.69 -8.34
N LEU A 263 5.16 -8.91 -8.82
CA LEU A 263 5.37 -10.10 -8.02
C LEU A 263 6.75 -10.67 -8.33
N GLY A 264 7.60 -10.77 -7.31
CA GLY A 264 8.87 -11.46 -7.33
C GLY A 264 8.79 -12.74 -6.51
N LEU A 265 9.20 -13.87 -7.09
CA LEU A 265 9.20 -15.14 -6.39
C LEU A 265 10.53 -15.88 -6.59
N PRO A 266 11.09 -16.50 -5.53
CA PRO A 266 12.09 -17.53 -5.73
C PRO A 266 11.45 -18.70 -6.52
N ASN A 267 12.23 -19.38 -7.36
CA ASN A 267 11.75 -20.52 -8.17
C ASN A 267 11.35 -21.70 -7.30
#